data_AF-A0A392MYB2-F1
#
_entry.id   AF-A0A392MYB2-F1
#
_cell.length_a   1.000
_cell.length_b   1.000
_cell.length_c   1.000
_cell.angle_alpha   90.00
_cell.angle_beta   90.00
_cell.angle_gamma   90.00
#
_symmetry.space_group_name_H-M   'P 1'
#
loop_
_entity.id
_entity.type
_entity.pdbx_description
1 polymer ?
#
loop_
_entity_poly.entity_id
_entity_poly.type
_entity_poly.pdbx_seq_one_letter_code
_entity_poly.pdbx_strand_id
1 'polypeptide(L)'
;LLDAGVLGLKEGLSVLAKYRRPLLVHAELQQDSKSHLELEGNHNPLAYKTYLNTRPPSWEEAAIKELVDVAKDTRIGGSLEGAHVHIVHLSDASASLDLIK
;
A
#
# COMPACT_ATOMS: atom_id res chain seq x y z
N LEU A 1 9.49 0.94 9.29
CA LEU A 1 8.12 1.46 9.41
C LEU A 1 7.21 0.37 8.82
N LEU A 2 6.68 -0.63 9.50
CA LEU A 2 6.65 -1.16 10.86
C LEU A 2 6.55 -2.69 10.69
N ASP A 3 7.17 -3.51 11.54
CA ASP A 3 6.86 -4.95 11.71
C ASP A 3 5.43 -5.21 12.24
N ALA A 4 4.57 -4.18 12.25
CA ALA A 4 3.17 -4.23 12.69
C ALA A 4 2.18 -4.51 11.56
N GLY A 5 2.63 -4.53 10.29
CA GLY A 5 1.88 -4.91 9.08
C GLY A 5 0.37 -4.64 9.10
N VAL A 6 -0.40 -5.61 8.60
CA VAL A 6 -1.87 -5.58 8.53
C VAL A 6 -2.55 -5.36 9.90
N LEU A 7 -1.91 -5.79 11.00
CA LEU A 7 -2.47 -5.70 12.35
C LEU A 7 -2.66 -4.23 12.79
N GLY A 8 -1.63 -3.39 12.61
CA GLY A 8 -1.71 -1.98 12.93
C GLY A 8 -2.74 -1.21 12.09
N LEU A 9 -2.96 -1.63 10.84
CA LEU A 9 -3.99 -1.06 9.98
C LEU A 9 -5.40 -1.33 10.51
N LYS A 10 -5.69 -2.59 10.92
CA LYS A 10 -7.01 -2.94 11.47
C LYS A 10 -7.30 -2.23 12.78
N GLU A 11 -6.30 -2.07 13.65
CA GLU A 11 -6.43 -1.31 14.89
C GLU A 11 -6.73 0.17 14.63
N GLY A 12 -5.98 0.81 13.72
CA GLY A 12 -6.22 2.18 13.30
C GLY A 12 -7.62 2.38 12.71
N LEU A 13 -8.04 1.49 11.83
CA LEU A 13 -9.38 1.52 11.24
C LEU A 13 -10.49 1.33 12.27
N SER A 14 -10.29 0.48 13.28
CA SER A 14 -11.26 0.29 14.38
C SER A 14 -11.50 1.59 15.15
N VAL A 15 -10.45 2.40 15.37
CA VAL A 15 -10.59 3.72 15.98
C VAL A 15 -11.33 4.68 15.05
N LEU A 16 -10.96 4.70 13.76
CA LEU A 16 -11.55 5.62 12.77
C LEU A 16 -13.02 5.31 12.46
N ALA A 17 -13.43 4.04 12.52
CA ALA A 17 -14.81 3.60 12.35
C ALA A 17 -15.77 4.30 13.33
N LYS A 18 -15.36 4.44 14.59
CA LYS A 18 -16.13 5.13 15.65
C LYS A 18 -16.48 6.57 15.28
N TYR A 19 -15.62 7.21 14.50
CA TYR A 19 -15.76 8.62 14.09
C TYR A 19 -16.16 8.79 12.63
N ARG A 20 -16.38 7.68 11.91
CA ARG A 20 -16.65 7.66 10.48
C ARG A 20 -15.63 8.44 9.66
N ARG A 21 -14.34 8.22 9.94
CA ARG A 21 -13.23 8.92 9.29
C ARG A 21 -12.45 8.01 8.33
N PRO A 22 -11.92 8.57 7.23
CA PRO A 22 -11.06 7.82 6.33
C PRO A 22 -9.64 7.71 6.89
N LEU A 23 -9.00 6.60 6.57
CA LEU A 23 -7.55 6.42 6.65
C LEU A 23 -6.95 6.74 5.28
N LEU A 24 -6.05 7.72 5.22
CA LEU A 24 -5.26 8.01 4.02
C LEU A 24 -3.98 7.18 4.06
N VAL A 25 -3.69 6.43 2.98
CA VAL A 25 -2.59 5.47 2.97
C VAL A 25 -1.70 5.68 1.74
N HIS A 26 -0.38 5.84 1.99
CA HIS A 26 0.66 5.62 1.00
C HIS A 26 0.84 4.10 0.84
N ALA A 27 0.49 3.56 -0.33
CA ALA A 27 0.47 2.11 -0.56
C ALA A 27 1.75 1.62 -1.23
N GLU A 28 2.79 1.32 -0.45
CA GLU A 28 4.00 0.63 -0.93
C GLU A 28 4.40 -0.45 0.06
N LEU A 29 4.52 -1.69 -0.40
CA LEU A 29 4.97 -2.83 0.40
C LEU A 29 6.25 -3.41 -0.21
N GLN A 30 7.36 -3.24 0.50
CA GLN A 30 8.62 -3.86 0.12
C GLN A 30 8.49 -5.37 0.19
N GLN A 31 8.60 -6.04 -0.95
CA GLN A 31 8.59 -7.49 -1.03
C GLN A 31 9.98 -8.06 -0.79
N ASP A 32 10.06 -9.28 -0.24
CA ASP A 32 11.27 -10.12 -0.07
C ASP A 32 11.87 -10.60 -1.41
N SER A 33 11.92 -9.70 -2.38
CA SER A 33 12.77 -9.86 -3.55
C SER A 33 14.18 -9.40 -3.17
N LYS A 34 15.18 -10.07 -3.72
CA LYS A 34 16.61 -9.71 -3.67
C LYS A 34 16.93 -8.33 -4.27
N SER A 35 16.07 -7.32 -4.16
CA SER A 35 16.09 -6.09 -4.96
C SER A 35 16.78 -4.90 -4.30
N HIS A 36 17.27 -5.01 -3.06
CA HIS A 36 18.04 -3.91 -2.46
C HIS A 36 19.57 -4.07 -2.60
N LEU A 37 20.08 -5.25 -2.97
CA LEU A 37 21.53 -5.52 -2.97
C LEU A 37 22.09 -6.00 -4.31
N GLU A 38 21.26 -6.32 -5.30
CA GLU A 38 21.72 -6.59 -6.66
C GLU A 38 21.33 -5.46 -7.62
N LEU A 39 21.63 -4.20 -7.23
CA LEU A 39 22.10 -3.23 -8.24
C LEU A 39 23.50 -3.67 -8.69
N GLU A 40 23.62 -4.90 -9.20
CA GLU A 40 24.84 -5.42 -9.79
C GLU A 40 25.09 -4.65 -11.09
N GLY A 41 25.84 -3.55 -10.98
CA GLY A 41 26.39 -2.83 -12.12
C GLY A 41 26.12 -1.34 -12.12
N ASN A 42 27.02 -0.55 -11.55
CA ASN A 42 27.33 0.82 -11.97
C ASN A 42 26.14 1.72 -12.39
N HIS A 43 25.02 1.68 -11.67
CA HIS A 43 23.88 2.55 -11.96
C HIS A 43 24.20 3.96 -11.43
N ASN A 44 24.05 4.99 -12.26
CA ASN A 44 24.18 6.37 -11.82
C ASN A 44 23.07 6.69 -10.80
N PRO A 45 23.38 6.98 -9.52
CA PRO A 45 22.37 7.28 -8.50
C PRO A 45 21.60 8.58 -8.79
N LEU A 46 22.13 9.47 -9.63
CA LEU A 46 21.49 10.72 -10.03
C LEU A 46 20.47 10.53 -11.15
N ALA A 47 20.42 9.35 -11.78
CA ALA A 47 19.44 9.07 -12.82
C ALA A 47 18.07 8.76 -12.20
N TYR A 48 17.03 9.47 -12.64
CA TYR A 48 15.65 9.26 -12.17
C TYR A 48 15.17 7.81 -12.30
N LYS A 49 15.61 7.11 -13.36
CA LYS A 49 15.31 5.68 -13.56
C LYS A 49 15.87 4.80 -12.44
N THR A 50 17.04 5.13 -11.90
CA THR A 50 17.62 4.42 -10.76
C THR A 50 16.71 4.53 -9.54
N TYR A 51 16.18 5.73 -9.27
CA TYR A 51 15.19 5.94 -8.21
C TYR A 51 13.91 5.11 -8.42
N LEU A 52 13.31 5.14 -9.62
CA LEU A 52 12.11 4.35 -9.93
C LEU A 52 12.33 2.83 -9.71
N ASN A 53 13.49 2.31 -10.09
CA ASN A 53 13.81 0.89 -9.93
C ASN A 53 13.89 0.44 -8.46
N THR A 54 14.13 1.35 -7.51
CA THR A 54 14.15 1.02 -6.07
C THR A 54 12.76 0.76 -5.50
N ARG A 55 11.70 1.13 -6.23
CA ARG A 55 10.29 1.03 -5.83
C ARG A 55 9.47 0.57 -7.04
N PRO A 56 9.64 -0.69 -7.47
CA PRO A 56 8.95 -1.18 -8.66
C PRO A 56 7.42 -1.17 -8.45
N PRO A 57 6.62 -1.10 -9.54
CA PRO A 57 5.16 -1.15 -9.47
C PRO A 57 4.59 -2.29 -8.62
N SER A 58 5.28 -3.45 -8.58
CA SER A 58 4.88 -4.60 -7.78
C SER A 58 4.76 -4.31 -6.28
N TRP A 59 5.47 -3.31 -5.76
CA TRP A 59 5.33 -2.88 -4.35
C TRP A 59 4.01 -2.16 -4.09
N GLU A 60 3.59 -1.29 -5.02
CA GLU A 60 2.29 -0.60 -4.95
C GLU A 60 1.16 -1.61 -5.10
N GLU A 61 1.23 -2.46 -6.11
CA GLU A 61 0.24 -3.51 -6.35
C GLU A 61 0.05 -4.45 -5.15
N ALA A 62 1.13 -4.80 -4.46
CA ALA A 62 1.08 -5.67 -3.29
C ALA A 62 0.42 -4.99 -2.09
N ALA A 63 0.79 -3.74 -1.82
CA ALA A 63 0.14 -2.96 -0.77
C ALA A 63 -1.35 -2.76 -1.04
N ILE A 64 -1.72 -2.48 -2.29
CA ILE A 64 -3.14 -2.35 -2.69
C ILE A 64 -3.90 -3.64 -2.44
N LYS A 65 -3.34 -4.81 -2.77
CA LYS A 65 -3.99 -6.11 -2.52
C LYS A 65 -4.29 -6.32 -1.04
N GLU A 66 -3.36 -5.98 -0.15
CA GLU A 66 -3.60 -6.06 1.31
C GLU A 66 -4.67 -5.06 1.76
N LEU A 67 -4.62 -3.82 1.28
CA LEU A 67 -5.60 -2.78 1.63
C LEU A 67 -7.01 -3.12 1.14
N VAL A 68 -7.16 -3.72 -0.05
CA VAL A 68 -8.44 -4.18 -0.58
C VAL A 68 -9.03 -5.28 0.30
N ASP A 69 -8.20 -6.19 0.80
CA ASP A 69 -8.66 -7.23 1.71
C ASP A 69 -9.17 -6.64 3.03
N VAL A 70 -8.41 -5.72 3.63
CA VAL A 70 -8.81 -5.00 4.85
C VAL A 70 -10.07 -4.14 4.63
N ALA A 71 -10.21 -3.51 3.46
CA ALA A 71 -11.37 -2.68 3.12
C ALA A 71 -12.69 -3.46 3.01
N LYS A 72 -12.65 -4.80 2.88
CA LYS A 72 -13.88 -5.63 2.93
C LYS A 72 -14.58 -5.50 4.29
N ASP A 73 -13.80 -5.42 5.37
CA ASP A 73 -14.31 -5.30 6.74
C ASP A 73 -14.96 -3.93 7.01
N THR A 74 -14.70 -2.91 6.18
CA THR A 74 -15.24 -1.56 6.35
C THR A 74 -16.59 -1.33 5.67
N ARG A 75 -17.09 -2.33 4.92
CA ARG A 75 -18.39 -2.28 4.25
C ARG A 75 -19.54 -2.36 5.29
N ILE A 76 -20.76 -2.04 4.85
CA ILE A 76 -21.96 -2.13 5.70
C ILE A 76 -22.10 -3.56 6.23
N GLY A 77 -22.29 -3.69 7.54
CA GLY A 77 -22.35 -4.98 8.25
C GLY A 77 -20.99 -5.61 8.58
N GLY A 78 -19.88 -4.96 8.21
CA GLY A 78 -18.52 -5.41 8.52
C GLY A 78 -18.06 -5.00 9.92
N SER A 79 -16.99 -5.64 10.40
CA SER A 79 -16.42 -5.40 11.74
C SER A 79 -15.81 -3.99 11.92
N LEU A 80 -15.53 -3.30 10.81
CA LEU A 80 -14.96 -1.97 10.74
C LEU A 80 -15.91 -0.99 10.02
N GLU A 81 -17.22 -1.27 10.01
CA GLU A 81 -18.22 -0.42 9.37
C GLU A 81 -18.07 1.05 9.80
N GLY A 82 -18.09 1.94 8.80
CA GLY A 82 -17.94 3.38 8.98
C GLY A 82 -16.51 3.88 8.81
N ALA A 83 -15.49 3.02 8.88
CA ALA A 83 -14.16 3.38 8.42
C ALA A 83 -14.11 3.39 6.88
N HIS A 84 -13.16 4.14 6.32
CA HIS A 84 -12.88 4.14 4.89
C HIS A 84 -11.38 4.10 4.66
N VAL A 85 -10.94 3.49 3.57
CA VAL A 85 -9.54 3.52 3.13
C VAL A 85 -9.47 4.34 1.86
N HIS A 86 -8.54 5.29 1.81
CA HIS A 86 -8.24 6.07 0.62
C HIS A 86 -6.76 5.96 0.29
N ILE A 87 -6.47 5.39 -0.87
CA ILE A 87 -5.10 5.23 -1.38
C ILE A 87 -4.72 6.54 -2.06
N VAL A 88 -3.71 7.22 -1.51
CA VAL A 88 -3.20 8.46 -2.11
C VAL A 88 -2.22 8.13 -3.25
N HIS A 89 -2.13 9.05 -4.23
CA HIS A 89 -1.11 9.08 -5.29
C HIS A 89 -0.83 7.73 -5.98
N LEU A 90 -1.88 7.04 -6.42
CA LEU A 90 -1.77 5.91 -7.35
C LEU A 90 -0.86 6.27 -8.53
N SER A 91 0.23 5.52 -8.69
CA SER A 91 1.30 5.86 -9.62
C SER A 91 1.51 4.80 -10.70
N ASP A 92 1.19 3.54 -10.44
CA ASP A 92 1.14 2.52 -11.48
C ASP A 92 -0.14 2.66 -12.32
N ALA A 93 0.02 3.26 -13.49
CA ALA A 93 -1.05 3.42 -14.47
C ALA A 93 -1.49 2.11 -15.13
N SER A 94 -0.78 0.99 -14.91
CA SER A 94 -0.99 -0.26 -15.62
C SER A 94 -2.02 -1.16 -14.93
N ALA A 95 -1.86 -1.41 -13.63
CA ALA A 95 -2.66 -2.39 -12.90
C ALA A 95 -3.36 -1.81 -11.67
N SER A 96 -2.76 -0.82 -11.02
CA SER A 96 -3.20 -0.42 -9.68
C SER A 96 -4.61 0.14 -9.60
N LEU A 97 -5.08 0.83 -10.64
CA LEU A 97 -6.49 1.27 -10.72
C LEU A 97 -7.47 0.09 -10.83
N ASP A 98 -7.10 -0.96 -11.56
CA ASP A 98 -7.98 -2.12 -11.75
C ASP A 98 -8.07 -3.00 -10.51
N LEU A 99 -7.07 -2.94 -9.62
CA LEU A 99 -7.09 -3.65 -8.34
C LEU A 99 -8.10 -3.08 -7.34
N ILE A 100 -8.54 -1.83 -7.50
CA ILE A 100 -9.43 -1.14 -6.55
C ILE A 100 -10.85 -0.88 -7.08
N LYS A 101 -11.13 -1.23 -8.33
CA LYS A 101 -12.49 -1.18 -8.90
C LYS A 101 -13.36 -2.27 -8.31
#